data_AF-A0A832E8H4-F1
#
_entry.id   AF-A0A832E8H4-F1
#
_cell.length_a   1.000
_cell.length_b   1.000
_cell.length_c   1.000
_cell.angle_alpha   90.00
_cell.angle_beta   90.00
_cell.angle_gamma   90.00
#
_symmetry.space_group_name_H-M   'P 1'
#
loop_
_entity.id
_entity.type
_entity.pdbx_description
1 polymer ?
#
loop_
_entity_poly.entity_id
_entity_poly.type
_entity_poly.pdbx_seq_one_letter_code
_entity_poly.pdbx_strand_id
1 'polypeptide(L)'
;MRYLIVFYLILISNTVIAEPGNQYLSLCYHDIRDDLTDNLDSDQFAVGTDSLIAQFSWLKANGYHVISIDDLILAQLGIQTLPDKAILLSFDDGYASVYHILFPLLKAFHYPAIVAVVGKWLEPEMGSMVRYGDRYLKPRKDFLTWKQIREMSDSGLVEIASHSYDLHHGILGNPQGNLQPAAVTRRYDPDSLAYADTQHYRQRIRDDLQKNAELIARYIGKRPRVMVWPYGEFSYETIEIADDAGMSFTMTLRDGSNTLADNQEIRRVLIEANPKLKEFVYTLEHIDEAEPIRAVRVPIEDLYDVDPKQADINLGHLLDHIKELKINTVYLQAVADRDGDGLADIAYFPNRHLPVAGDYFNRVEWSLETRTQLNVYAWMPYRSFARPDQQPVSDQVILDLYEDLAKSAQIDGILFYETDQRISTDSIWLKQLTEQAKFYRSEIKTTLAVSANTDTDTLSSIKDCCDYLMLEFQATALNDSWQDLIAPVTQAATAKKVIVELSVSDNAKPSSAVWHQLRTAYSTLLQSKIIQFSYYPFLGIDDSADFNTLKSTISLNQHPFGP
;
A
#
# COMPACT_ATOMS: atom_id res chain seq x y z
N MET A 1 40.43 -9.18 -54.32
CA MET A 1 39.89 -8.42 -53.17
C MET A 1 38.43 -8.78 -52.97
N ARG A 2 38.13 -9.65 -52.00
CA ARG A 2 36.78 -9.85 -51.46
C ARG A 2 36.97 -9.87 -49.94
N TYR A 3 36.53 -8.82 -49.27
CA TYR A 3 36.65 -8.66 -47.83
C TYR A 3 35.52 -9.46 -47.15
N LEU A 4 35.89 -10.40 -46.27
CA LEU A 4 35.02 -10.94 -45.24
C LEU A 4 34.92 -9.88 -44.13
N ILE A 5 33.72 -9.44 -43.79
CA ILE A 5 33.43 -8.71 -42.55
C ILE A 5 32.54 -9.62 -41.72
N VAL A 6 33.12 -10.16 -40.64
CA VAL A 6 32.40 -10.89 -39.59
C VAL A 6 31.97 -9.85 -38.57
N PHE A 7 30.66 -9.63 -38.44
CA PHE A 7 30.09 -8.83 -37.36
C PHE A 7 29.89 -9.73 -36.13
N TYR A 8 30.65 -9.47 -35.06
CA TYR A 8 30.36 -9.99 -33.73
C TYR A 8 29.26 -9.13 -33.10
N LEU A 9 28.06 -9.69 -32.95
CA LEU A 9 27.00 -9.13 -32.12
C LEU A 9 27.26 -9.58 -30.68
N ILE A 10 27.77 -8.67 -29.85
CA ILE A 10 27.82 -8.86 -28.40
C ILE A 10 26.42 -8.51 -27.86
N LEU A 11 25.65 -9.55 -27.52
CA LEU A 11 24.46 -9.44 -26.69
C LEU A 11 24.92 -9.11 -25.27
N ILE A 12 24.84 -7.84 -24.88
CA ILE A 12 24.95 -7.44 -23.47
C ILE A 12 23.60 -7.73 -22.84
N SER A 13 23.48 -8.89 -22.20
CA SER A 13 22.44 -9.15 -21.22
C SER A 13 22.69 -8.25 -20.01
N ASN A 14 21.96 -7.14 -19.90
CA ASN A 14 21.92 -6.36 -18.66
C ASN A 14 21.11 -7.14 -17.61
N THR A 15 21.72 -8.17 -17.04
CA THR A 15 21.35 -8.58 -15.69
C THR A 15 21.94 -7.53 -14.76
N VAL A 16 21.13 -6.58 -14.31
CA VAL A 16 21.47 -5.71 -13.19
C VAL A 16 21.49 -6.61 -11.95
N ILE A 17 22.65 -7.20 -11.69
CA ILE A 17 22.96 -7.74 -10.37
C ILE A 17 23.23 -6.51 -9.53
N ALA A 18 22.34 -6.19 -8.59
CA ALA A 18 22.57 -5.12 -7.64
C ALA A 18 23.91 -5.38 -6.94
N GLU A 19 24.86 -4.44 -7.06
CA GLU A 19 26.11 -4.58 -6.33
C GLU A 19 25.82 -4.50 -4.82
N PRO A 20 26.28 -5.47 -4.00
CA PRO A 20 26.18 -5.38 -2.56
C PRO A 20 26.99 -4.15 -2.10
N GLY A 21 26.29 -3.12 -1.58
CA GLY A 21 26.93 -1.86 -1.15
C GLY A 21 26.08 -0.58 -1.26
N ASN A 22 24.80 -0.67 -1.67
CA ASN A 22 23.94 0.50 -1.89
C ASN A 22 22.51 0.31 -1.37
N GLN A 23 22.33 -0.54 -0.34
CA GLN A 23 21.06 -0.73 0.35
C GLN A 23 21.04 0.00 1.69
N TYR A 24 19.87 0.51 2.09
CA TYR A 24 19.66 1.14 3.38
C TYR A 24 18.24 0.92 3.90
N LEU A 25 18.06 1.04 5.21
CA LEU A 25 16.73 1.10 5.83
C LEU A 25 16.40 2.55 6.18
N SER A 26 15.12 2.89 6.30
CA SER A 26 14.70 4.19 6.81
C SER A 26 13.68 4.01 7.92
N LEU A 27 13.82 4.80 8.97
CA LEU A 27 12.94 4.77 10.14
C LEU A 27 12.13 6.07 10.24
N CYS A 28 10.85 5.93 10.55
CA CYS A 28 9.92 7.03 10.76
C CYS A 28 9.49 7.11 12.23
N TYR A 29 9.78 8.25 12.86
CA TYR A 29 9.36 8.60 14.21
C TYR A 29 8.46 9.83 14.17
N HIS A 30 7.68 10.07 15.23
CA HIS A 30 6.87 11.28 15.35
C HIS A 30 7.24 12.03 16.64
N ASP A 31 6.47 11.83 17.71
CA ASP A 31 6.67 12.50 18.99
C ASP A 31 7.55 11.67 19.95
N ILE A 32 8.25 12.36 20.84
CA ILE A 32 9.10 11.75 21.87
C ILE A 32 8.64 12.28 23.23
N ARG A 33 8.16 11.39 24.09
CA ARG A 33 7.55 11.76 25.37
C ARG A 33 7.94 10.83 26.50
N ASP A 34 8.07 11.37 27.71
CA ASP A 34 8.42 10.61 28.91
C ASP A 34 7.19 10.14 29.73
N ASP A 35 6.00 10.57 29.33
CA ASP A 35 4.74 10.29 30.05
C ASP A 35 3.96 9.10 29.50
N LEU A 36 4.58 8.28 28.65
CA LEU A 36 3.95 7.11 28.04
C LEU A 36 3.71 6.01 29.08
N THR A 37 2.46 5.55 29.19
CA THR A 37 2.10 4.35 29.97
C THR A 37 1.92 3.15 29.05
N ASP A 38 2.51 2.01 29.41
CA ASP A 38 2.50 0.77 28.61
C ASP A 38 1.11 0.46 27.99
N ASN A 39 1.08 0.30 26.66
CA ASN A 39 -0.02 -0.18 25.81
C ASN A 39 -1.36 0.57 25.81
N LEU A 40 -1.46 1.77 26.41
CA LEU A 40 -2.72 2.52 26.54
C LEU A 40 -2.63 4.02 26.25
N ASP A 41 -1.50 4.52 25.71
CA ASP A 41 -1.42 5.92 25.32
C ASP A 41 -2.33 6.20 24.11
N SER A 42 -3.03 7.33 24.16
CA SER A 42 -3.87 7.82 23.06
C SER A 42 -3.07 8.22 21.82
N ASP A 43 -1.79 8.55 21.97
CA ASP A 43 -0.88 8.86 20.86
C ASP A 43 -0.03 7.62 20.55
N GLN A 44 -0.49 6.82 19.59
CA GLN A 44 0.17 5.58 19.19
C GLN A 44 1.51 5.83 18.47
N PHE A 45 1.82 7.07 18.06
CA PHE A 45 3.05 7.38 17.32
C PHE A 45 4.15 7.97 18.20
N ALA A 46 3.90 8.06 19.51
CA ALA A 46 4.90 8.55 20.46
C ALA A 46 5.84 7.44 20.92
N VAL A 47 7.13 7.77 21.07
CA VAL A 47 8.16 6.88 21.59
C VAL A 47 8.78 7.46 22.87
N GLY A 48 9.11 6.60 23.82
CA GLY A 48 9.76 7.02 25.07
C GLY A 48 11.18 7.49 24.83
N THR A 49 11.66 8.51 25.57
CA THR A 49 13.06 8.95 25.47
C THR A 49 14.03 7.80 25.75
N ASP A 50 13.76 6.99 26.79
CA ASP A 50 14.58 5.82 27.13
C ASP A 50 14.55 4.75 26.03
N SER A 51 13.38 4.53 25.41
CA SER A 51 13.23 3.62 24.26
C SER A 51 14.06 4.10 23.07
N LEU A 52 13.99 5.39 22.74
CA LEU A 52 14.76 5.98 21.65
C LEU A 52 16.28 5.87 21.90
N ILE A 53 16.73 6.16 23.12
CA ILE A 53 18.14 6.00 23.51
C ILE A 53 18.57 4.52 23.39
N ALA A 54 17.73 3.58 23.81
CA ALA A 54 18.01 2.15 23.69
C ALA A 54 18.11 1.71 22.23
N GLN A 55 17.20 2.18 21.37
CA GLN A 55 17.22 1.91 19.93
C GLN A 55 18.51 2.47 19.29
N PHE A 56 18.84 3.75 19.50
CA PHE A 56 20.07 4.36 18.96
C PHE A 56 21.33 3.67 19.46
N SER A 57 21.37 3.31 20.75
CA SER A 57 22.50 2.58 21.33
C SER A 57 22.65 1.19 20.72
N TRP A 58 21.54 0.49 20.47
CA TRP A 58 21.55 -0.81 19.82
C TRP A 58 21.99 -0.71 18.36
N LEU A 59 21.49 0.27 17.60
CA LEU A 59 21.93 0.53 16.23
C LEU A 59 23.46 0.70 16.18
N LYS A 60 24.00 1.57 17.03
CA LYS A 60 25.45 1.80 17.16
C LYS A 60 26.21 0.53 17.51
N ALA A 61 25.73 -0.22 18.50
CA ALA A 61 26.39 -1.43 18.98
C ALA A 61 26.39 -2.58 17.96
N ASN A 62 25.44 -2.59 17.02
CA ASN A 62 25.29 -3.64 16.01
C ASN A 62 25.81 -3.23 14.61
N GLY A 63 26.56 -2.13 14.54
CA GLY A 63 27.25 -1.68 13.34
C GLY A 63 26.33 -1.03 12.30
N TYR A 64 25.19 -0.48 12.71
CA TYR A 64 24.38 0.36 11.83
C TYR A 64 25.00 1.75 11.70
N HIS A 65 24.94 2.30 10.49
CA HIS A 65 25.51 3.59 10.13
C HIS A 65 24.40 4.56 9.77
N VAL A 66 24.17 5.56 10.63
CA VAL A 66 23.16 6.59 10.33
C VAL A 66 23.70 7.54 9.27
N ILE A 67 23.00 7.65 8.14
CA ILE A 67 23.38 8.42 6.96
C ILE A 67 22.46 9.63 6.76
N SER A 68 22.91 10.59 5.97
CA SER A 68 22.19 11.81 5.60
C SER A 68 21.66 11.75 4.16
N ILE A 69 20.82 12.71 3.78
CA ILE A 69 20.42 12.90 2.37
C ILE A 69 21.64 13.28 1.50
N ASP A 70 22.62 14.00 2.05
CA ASP A 70 23.86 14.28 1.31
C ASP A 70 24.64 13.00 1.01
N ASP A 71 24.64 12.02 1.92
CA ASP A 71 25.28 10.73 1.67
C ASP A 71 24.60 9.96 0.53
N LEU A 72 23.27 10.00 0.46
CA LEU A 72 22.52 9.41 -0.66
C LEU A 72 22.86 10.10 -1.97
N ILE A 73 22.92 11.44 -2.00
CA ILE A 73 23.27 12.21 -3.20
C ILE A 73 24.68 11.89 -3.65
N LEU A 74 25.65 11.88 -2.73
CA LEU A 74 27.04 11.53 -3.06
C LEU A 74 27.16 10.10 -3.58
N ALA A 75 26.36 9.17 -3.04
CA ALA A 75 26.31 7.80 -3.53
C ALA A 75 25.68 7.68 -4.91
N GLN A 76 24.57 8.38 -5.17
CA GLN A 76 23.96 8.46 -6.51
C GLN A 76 24.91 9.05 -7.56
N LEU A 77 25.75 10.01 -7.17
CA LEU A 77 26.77 10.61 -8.04
C LEU A 77 28.01 9.72 -8.23
N GLY A 78 28.07 8.56 -7.58
CA GLY A 78 29.23 7.66 -7.61
C GLY A 78 30.49 8.23 -6.93
N ILE A 79 30.32 9.25 -6.08
CA ILE A 79 31.42 9.89 -5.33
C ILE A 79 31.82 9.03 -4.12
N GLN A 80 30.85 8.34 -3.52
CA GLN A 80 31.06 7.38 -2.43
C GLN A 80 30.11 6.18 -2.56
N THR A 81 30.31 5.14 -1.77
CA THR A 81 29.33 4.06 -1.57
C THR A 81 28.65 4.25 -0.23
N LEU A 82 27.43 3.74 -0.07
CA LEU A 82 26.82 3.70 1.26
C LEU A 82 27.59 2.74 2.17
N PRO A 83 27.68 3.01 3.47
CA PRO A 83 28.21 2.04 4.42
C PRO A 83 27.27 0.84 4.51
N ASP A 84 27.81 -0.33 4.84
CA ASP A 84 26.99 -1.50 5.21
C ASP A 84 26.03 -1.13 6.34
N LYS A 85 24.82 -1.69 6.36
CA LYS A 85 23.79 -1.39 7.37
C LYS A 85 23.50 0.11 7.50
N ALA A 86 23.45 0.83 6.38
CA ALA A 86 23.04 2.22 6.34
C ALA A 86 21.58 2.40 6.81
N ILE A 87 21.34 3.44 7.61
CA ILE A 87 20.02 3.82 8.12
C ILE A 87 19.77 5.32 7.95
N LEU A 88 18.60 5.68 7.43
CA LEU A 88 18.05 7.03 7.52
C LEU A 88 17.13 7.14 8.74
N LEU A 89 17.21 8.27 9.43
CA LEU A 89 16.28 8.61 10.52
C LEU A 89 15.42 9.79 10.09
N SER A 90 14.10 9.65 10.18
CA SER A 90 13.14 10.72 9.90
C SER A 90 12.18 10.93 11.07
N PHE A 91 11.83 12.19 11.32
CA PHE A 91 10.92 12.63 12.37
C PHE A 91 9.88 13.56 11.76
N ASP A 92 8.62 13.12 11.78
CA ASP A 92 7.52 13.78 11.09
C ASP A 92 6.82 14.80 12.01
N ASP A 93 5.86 15.54 11.45
CA ASP A 93 4.99 16.53 12.11
C ASP A 93 5.64 17.81 12.67
N GLY A 94 6.93 17.80 12.95
CA GLY A 94 7.63 18.94 13.52
C GLY A 94 7.26 19.22 14.98
N TYR A 95 7.16 18.17 15.81
CA TYR A 95 6.97 18.29 17.26
C TYR A 95 8.13 19.01 17.96
N ALA A 96 7.84 19.78 19.01
CA ALA A 96 8.83 20.49 19.80
C ALA A 96 9.81 19.54 20.53
N SER A 97 9.39 18.31 20.81
CA SER A 97 10.22 17.23 21.38
C SER A 97 11.43 16.91 20.51
N VAL A 98 11.34 17.06 19.19
CA VAL A 98 12.46 16.94 18.25
C VAL A 98 13.60 17.90 18.63
N TYR A 99 13.28 19.13 19.01
CA TYR A 99 14.30 20.09 19.43
C TYR A 99 14.78 19.84 20.87
N HIS A 100 13.86 19.56 21.79
CA HIS A 100 14.19 19.51 23.22
C HIS A 100 14.85 18.18 23.66
N ILE A 101 14.52 17.08 22.97
CA ILE A 101 14.95 15.72 23.35
C ILE A 101 15.87 15.15 22.26
N LEU A 102 15.39 15.07 21.01
CA LEU A 102 16.14 14.43 19.92
C LEU A 102 17.41 15.20 19.57
N PHE A 103 17.35 16.52 19.35
CA PHE A 103 18.50 17.28 18.86
C PHE A 103 19.75 17.19 19.76
N PRO A 104 19.65 17.25 21.11
CA PRO A 104 20.76 16.89 21.99
C PRO A 104 21.31 15.47 21.78
N LEU A 105 20.45 14.47 21.56
CA LEU A 105 20.87 13.09 21.28
C LEU A 105 21.58 12.99 19.93
N LEU A 106 21.07 13.62 18.86
CA LEU A 106 21.72 13.66 17.55
C LEU A 106 23.15 14.22 17.67
N LYS A 107 23.33 15.30 18.45
CA LYS A 107 24.67 15.86 18.73
C LYS A 107 25.57 14.89 19.49
N ALA A 108 25.04 14.19 20.50
CA ALA A 108 25.82 13.24 21.29
C ALA A 108 26.25 12.01 20.47
N PHE A 109 25.35 11.51 19.62
CA PHE A 109 25.60 10.34 18.76
C PHE A 109 26.31 10.69 17.45
N HIS A 110 26.31 11.97 17.05
CA HIS A 110 26.71 12.45 15.72
C HIS A 110 25.87 11.82 14.61
N TYR A 111 24.55 11.71 14.85
CA TYR A 111 23.61 11.15 13.90
C TYR A 111 22.94 12.27 13.09
N PRO A 112 22.95 12.19 11.75
CA PRO A 112 22.09 13.01 10.94
C PRO A 112 20.63 12.56 11.06
N ALA A 113 19.69 13.47 10.80
CA ALA A 113 18.27 13.16 10.75
C ALA A 113 17.52 14.08 9.78
N ILE A 114 16.36 13.60 9.33
CA ILE A 114 15.38 14.37 8.55
C ILE A 114 14.27 14.80 9.51
N VAL A 115 13.87 16.08 9.47
CA VAL A 115 12.72 16.58 10.22
C VAL A 115 11.73 17.19 9.24
N ALA A 116 10.57 16.55 9.10
CA ALA A 116 9.52 16.97 8.17
C ALA A 116 8.52 17.87 8.88
N VAL A 117 8.23 19.05 8.31
CA VAL A 117 7.36 20.05 8.95
C VAL A 117 6.12 20.36 8.13
N VAL A 118 4.97 20.42 8.80
CA VAL A 118 3.70 20.87 8.22
C VAL A 118 3.59 22.39 8.33
N GLY A 119 3.62 23.08 7.19
CA GLY A 119 3.72 24.55 7.16
C GLY A 119 2.63 25.26 7.96
N LYS A 120 1.37 24.87 7.76
CA LYS A 120 0.21 25.47 8.42
C LYS A 120 0.19 25.27 9.93
N TRP A 121 0.83 24.22 10.46
CA TRP A 121 0.91 23.99 11.91
C TRP A 121 1.88 24.94 12.60
N LEU A 122 2.82 25.52 11.85
CA LEU A 122 3.83 26.44 12.39
C LEU A 122 3.40 27.91 12.39
N GLU A 123 2.36 28.27 11.62
CA GLU A 123 1.87 29.65 11.47
C GLU A 123 1.11 30.23 12.67
N PRO A 124 0.28 29.46 13.41
CA PRO A 124 -0.44 30.02 14.54
C PRO A 124 0.50 30.62 15.59
N GLU A 125 0.05 31.70 16.25
CA GLU A 125 0.84 32.42 17.25
C GLU A 125 1.09 31.57 18.51
N MET A 126 2.24 31.77 19.16
CA MET A 126 2.52 31.06 20.42
C MET A 126 1.43 31.35 21.47
N GLY A 127 0.86 30.29 22.03
CA GLY A 127 -0.29 30.36 22.96
C GLY A 127 -1.64 30.03 22.31
N SER A 128 -1.72 29.93 20.98
CA SER A 128 -2.91 29.45 20.28
C SER A 128 -2.95 27.92 20.18
N MET A 129 -4.02 27.41 19.57
CA MET A 129 -4.16 25.99 19.20
C MET A 129 -3.87 25.81 17.71
N VAL A 130 -3.40 24.61 17.36
CA VAL A 130 -3.18 24.12 16.01
C VAL A 130 -4.23 23.05 15.73
N ARG A 131 -4.88 23.11 14.56
CA ARG A 131 -5.75 22.04 14.08
C ARG A 131 -4.88 20.90 13.55
N TYR A 132 -4.76 19.85 14.35
CA TYR A 132 -3.96 18.67 14.06
C TYR A 132 -4.87 17.60 13.43
N GLY A 133 -4.71 17.41 12.12
CA GLY A 133 -5.63 16.61 11.30
C GLY A 133 -7.07 17.13 11.36
N ASP A 134 -8.05 16.21 11.31
CA ASP A 134 -9.47 16.59 11.23
C ASP A 134 -10.13 16.85 12.58
N ARG A 135 -9.62 16.23 13.65
CA ARG A 135 -10.36 16.08 14.92
C ARG A 135 -9.68 16.66 16.15
N TYR A 136 -8.37 16.91 16.09
CA TYR A 136 -7.61 17.28 17.28
C TYR A 136 -7.17 18.74 17.25
N LEU A 137 -7.13 19.34 18.43
CA LEU A 137 -6.48 20.61 18.66
C LEU A 137 -5.28 20.35 19.56
N LYS A 138 -4.07 20.62 19.05
CA LYS A 138 -2.84 20.57 19.85
C LYS A 138 -2.36 22.00 20.15
N PRO A 139 -1.92 22.31 21.37
CA PRO A 139 -1.29 23.58 21.69
C PRO A 139 -0.14 23.92 20.72
N ARG A 140 -0.05 25.17 20.27
CA ARG A 140 1.03 25.61 19.36
C ARG A 140 2.43 25.34 19.92
N LYS A 141 2.59 25.36 21.25
CA LYS A 141 3.86 25.08 21.95
C LYS A 141 4.36 23.64 21.76
N ASP A 142 3.51 22.71 21.31
CA ASP A 142 3.87 21.31 21.11
C ASP A 142 4.56 21.11 19.75
N PHE A 143 4.60 22.15 18.89
CA PHE A 143 5.30 22.14 17.61
C PHE A 143 6.52 23.07 17.64
N LEU A 144 7.48 22.79 16.77
CA LEU A 144 8.70 23.57 16.61
C LEU A 144 8.42 25.06 16.32
N THR A 145 9.37 25.90 16.69
CA THR A 145 9.43 27.30 16.26
C THR A 145 10.45 27.45 15.12
N TRP A 146 10.29 28.46 14.28
CA TRP A 146 11.27 28.73 13.21
C TRP A 146 12.69 28.99 13.73
N LYS A 147 12.83 29.51 14.96
CA LYS A 147 14.15 29.66 15.60
C LYS A 147 14.79 28.29 15.87
N GLN A 148 14.02 27.34 16.40
CA GLN A 148 14.47 25.97 16.66
C GLN A 148 14.80 25.23 15.35
N ILE A 149 13.94 25.35 14.35
CA ILE A 149 14.14 24.75 13.02
C ILE A 149 15.43 25.28 12.39
N ARG A 150 15.66 26.61 12.43
CA ARG A 150 16.88 27.22 11.92
C ARG A 150 18.12 26.71 12.66
N GLU A 151 18.10 26.68 13.99
CA GLU A 151 19.25 26.19 14.78
C GLU A 151 19.60 24.73 14.46
N MET A 152 18.59 23.87 14.30
CA MET A 152 18.81 22.49 13.88
C MET A 152 19.37 22.41 12.46
N SER A 153 18.84 23.19 11.51
CA SER A 153 19.34 23.21 10.13
C SER A 153 20.77 23.75 10.02
N ASP A 154 21.11 24.81 10.77
CA ASP A 154 22.43 25.42 10.78
C ASP A 154 23.50 24.52 11.45
N SER A 155 23.08 23.51 12.22
CA SER A 155 24.01 22.55 12.84
C SER A 155 24.68 21.60 11.84
N GLY A 156 24.10 21.45 10.65
CA GLY A 156 24.53 20.46 9.65
C GLY A 156 24.10 19.02 9.96
N LEU A 157 23.45 18.75 11.10
CA LEU A 157 22.93 17.41 11.44
C LEU A 157 21.50 17.17 10.95
N VAL A 158 20.72 18.23 10.72
CA VAL A 158 19.28 18.11 10.46
C VAL A 158 18.92 18.66 9.08
N GLU A 159 18.41 17.79 8.23
CA GLU A 159 17.74 18.14 6.97
C GLU A 159 16.28 18.52 7.27
N ILE A 160 15.85 19.71 6.87
CA ILE A 160 14.45 20.12 7.01
C ILE A 160 13.68 19.75 5.74
N ALA A 161 12.72 18.84 5.89
CA ALA A 161 11.86 18.36 4.82
C ALA A 161 10.49 19.03 4.84
N SER A 162 9.82 19.03 3.69
CA SER A 162 8.41 19.40 3.60
C SER A 162 7.55 18.22 4.04
N HIS A 163 6.56 18.48 4.90
CA HIS A 163 5.46 17.54 5.17
C HIS A 163 4.12 18.11 4.67
N SER A 164 4.17 18.74 3.48
CA SER A 164 3.12 19.62 2.91
C SER A 164 2.90 20.92 3.70
N TYR A 165 2.18 21.86 3.10
CA TYR A 165 1.70 23.04 3.81
C TYR A 165 0.40 22.73 4.57
N ASP A 166 -0.59 22.13 3.90
CA ASP A 166 -1.94 21.85 4.41
C ASP A 166 -2.57 20.59 3.77
N LEU A 167 -1.77 19.55 3.48
CA LEU A 167 -2.30 18.26 2.99
C LEU A 167 -2.41 17.21 4.10
N HIS A 168 -1.98 17.52 5.32
CA HIS A 168 -2.03 16.62 6.48
C HIS A 168 -3.40 16.60 7.17
N HIS A 169 -4.46 16.33 6.39
CA HIS A 169 -5.82 16.17 6.87
C HIS A 169 -6.67 15.38 5.85
N GLY A 170 -7.87 14.96 6.27
CA GLY A 170 -8.84 14.31 5.40
C GLY A 170 -9.65 15.34 4.60
N ILE A 171 -9.95 15.02 3.35
CA ILE A 171 -10.93 15.74 2.52
C ILE A 171 -12.01 14.79 2.04
N LEU A 172 -13.18 15.35 1.72
CA LEU A 172 -14.29 14.56 1.20
C LEU A 172 -13.90 13.89 -0.12
N GLY A 173 -13.83 12.56 -0.11
CA GLY A 173 -13.39 11.74 -1.22
C GLY A 173 -14.52 11.09 -2.01
N ASN A 174 -15.76 11.11 -1.52
CA ASN A 174 -16.92 10.53 -2.21
C ASN A 174 -18.25 11.13 -1.72
N PRO A 175 -19.39 10.88 -2.41
CA PRO A 175 -20.71 11.35 -1.99
C PRO A 175 -21.19 10.87 -0.61
N GLN A 176 -20.67 9.74 -0.13
CA GLN A 176 -21.13 9.09 1.10
C GLN A 176 -20.51 9.70 2.37
N GLY A 177 -19.49 10.55 2.23
CA GLY A 177 -18.89 11.23 3.39
C GLY A 177 -17.52 10.71 3.80
N ASN A 178 -16.86 9.86 3.00
CA ASN A 178 -15.52 9.39 3.34
C ASN A 178 -14.52 10.55 3.33
N LEU A 179 -13.79 10.73 4.43
CA LEU A 179 -12.65 11.62 4.48
C LEU A 179 -11.39 10.82 4.18
N GLN A 180 -10.65 11.24 3.15
CA GLN A 180 -9.46 10.58 2.64
C GLN A 180 -8.27 11.54 2.56
N PRO A 181 -7.02 11.04 2.63
CA PRO A 181 -5.80 11.84 2.56
C PRO A 181 -5.80 12.89 1.44
N ALA A 182 -5.63 14.16 1.83
CA ALA A 182 -5.77 15.27 0.89
C ALA A 182 -4.76 15.24 -0.27
N ALA A 183 -3.58 14.64 -0.08
CA ALA A 183 -2.55 14.57 -1.11
C ALA A 183 -2.98 13.75 -2.34
N VAL A 184 -3.68 12.64 -2.15
CA VAL A 184 -4.01 11.68 -3.23
C VAL A 184 -5.47 11.70 -3.66
N THR A 185 -6.34 12.32 -2.86
CA THR A 185 -7.79 12.34 -3.13
C THR A 185 -8.19 13.45 -4.10
N ARG A 186 -8.99 13.08 -5.10
CA ARG A 186 -9.77 14.03 -5.91
C ARG A 186 -11.02 14.40 -5.13
N ARG A 187 -11.06 15.62 -4.63
CA ARG A 187 -12.13 16.10 -3.75
C ARG A 187 -13.49 15.96 -4.42
N TYR A 188 -14.45 15.35 -3.73
CA TYR A 188 -15.85 15.42 -4.09
C TYR A 188 -16.46 16.72 -3.54
N ASP A 189 -17.17 17.44 -4.39
CA ASP A 189 -17.89 18.67 -4.03
C ASP A 189 -19.40 18.39 -3.95
N PRO A 190 -20.01 18.47 -2.75
CA PRO A 190 -21.43 18.19 -2.58
C PRO A 190 -22.34 19.26 -3.18
N ASP A 191 -21.84 20.48 -3.43
CA ASP A 191 -22.64 21.55 -4.02
C ASP A 191 -22.79 21.37 -5.54
N SER A 192 -21.71 20.95 -6.22
CA SER A 192 -21.72 20.66 -7.66
C SER A 192 -21.99 19.19 -8.02
N LEU A 193 -22.03 18.30 -7.01
CA LEU A 193 -22.17 16.85 -7.15
C LEU A 193 -21.12 16.25 -8.09
N ALA A 194 -19.89 16.76 -8.01
CA ALA A 194 -18.82 16.42 -8.93
C ALA A 194 -17.47 16.23 -8.22
N TYR A 195 -16.63 15.39 -8.81
CA TYR A 195 -15.24 15.23 -8.42
C TYR A 195 -14.37 16.33 -9.05
N ALA A 196 -13.33 16.74 -8.34
CA ALA A 196 -12.31 17.62 -8.88
C ALA A 196 -11.63 16.97 -10.11
N ASP A 197 -11.57 17.71 -11.21
CA ASP A 197 -10.85 17.26 -12.40
C ASP A 197 -9.33 17.23 -12.19
N THR A 198 -8.60 16.64 -13.14
CA THR A 198 -7.15 16.51 -13.10
C THR A 198 -6.42 17.86 -13.01
N GLN A 199 -6.92 18.91 -13.69
CA GLN A 199 -6.27 20.21 -13.66
C GLN A 199 -6.37 20.84 -12.27
N HIS A 200 -7.57 20.87 -11.68
CA HIS A 200 -7.80 21.43 -10.35
C HIS A 200 -7.09 20.62 -9.26
N TYR A 201 -7.07 19.29 -9.37
CA TYR A 201 -6.31 18.42 -8.48
C TYR A 201 -4.82 18.75 -8.51
N ARG A 202 -4.18 18.71 -9.69
CA ARG A 202 -2.74 18.99 -9.84
C ARG A 202 -2.38 20.39 -9.35
N GLN A 203 -3.21 21.38 -9.66
CA GLN A 203 -2.98 22.76 -9.23
C GLN A 203 -3.01 22.89 -7.70
N ARG A 204 -3.98 22.26 -7.03
CA ARG A 204 -4.07 22.26 -5.56
C ARG A 204 -2.81 21.66 -4.91
N ILE A 205 -2.34 20.53 -5.40
CA ILE A 205 -1.12 19.88 -4.87
C ILE A 205 0.10 20.77 -5.13
N ARG A 206 0.24 21.32 -6.35
CA ARG A 206 1.36 22.21 -6.70
C ARG A 206 1.42 23.43 -5.81
N ASP A 207 0.30 24.13 -5.64
CA ASP A 207 0.22 25.36 -4.85
C ASP A 207 0.57 25.09 -3.38
N ASP A 208 0.12 23.96 -2.83
CA ASP A 208 0.44 23.56 -1.45
C ASP A 208 1.94 23.31 -1.25
N LEU A 209 2.53 22.48 -2.12
CA LEU A 209 3.94 22.11 -2.04
C LEU A 209 4.86 23.32 -2.25
N GLN A 210 4.53 24.18 -3.24
CA GLN A 210 5.27 25.43 -3.48
C GLN A 210 5.18 26.37 -2.28
N LYS A 211 4.00 26.52 -1.69
CA LYS A 211 3.80 27.37 -0.51
C LYS A 211 4.63 26.89 0.68
N ASN A 212 4.69 25.58 0.95
CA ASN A 212 5.55 25.08 2.02
C ASN A 212 7.04 25.30 1.73
N ALA A 213 7.45 25.04 0.49
CA ALA A 213 8.84 25.22 0.08
C ALA A 213 9.29 26.68 0.21
N GLU A 214 8.44 27.64 -0.15
CA GLU A 214 8.68 29.07 0.03
C GLU A 214 8.69 29.49 1.50
N LEU A 215 7.78 28.94 2.31
CA LEU A 215 7.72 29.19 3.74
C LEU A 215 9.02 28.74 4.43
N ILE A 216 9.46 27.50 4.18
CA ILE A 216 10.71 26.96 4.72
C ILE A 216 11.89 27.84 4.24
N ALA A 217 11.99 28.12 2.94
CA ALA A 217 13.08 28.93 2.40
C ALA A 217 13.15 30.34 3.00
N ARG A 218 12.01 30.97 3.29
CA ARG A 218 11.96 32.26 3.97
C ARG A 218 12.60 32.20 5.35
N TYR A 219 12.41 31.11 6.09
CA TYR A 219 12.82 30.99 7.49
C TYR A 219 14.15 30.30 7.73
N ILE A 220 14.70 29.54 6.77
CA ILE A 220 16.03 28.91 6.91
C ILE A 220 16.99 29.21 5.76
N GLY A 221 16.53 29.88 4.69
CA GLY A 221 17.37 30.26 3.54
C GLY A 221 17.62 29.13 2.54
N LYS A 222 17.01 27.95 2.73
CA LYS A 222 17.11 26.78 1.86
C LYS A 222 15.71 26.27 1.52
N ARG A 223 15.46 25.93 0.26
CA ARG A 223 14.24 25.19 -0.13
C ARG A 223 14.40 23.72 0.29
N PRO A 224 13.33 23.05 0.73
CA PRO A 224 13.37 21.62 0.97
C PRO A 224 13.62 20.89 -0.34
N ARG A 225 14.43 19.82 -0.28
CA ARG A 225 14.65 18.86 -1.38
C ARG A 225 14.03 17.49 -1.10
N VAL A 226 13.41 17.34 0.08
CA VAL A 226 12.72 16.14 0.54
C VAL A 226 11.25 16.46 0.79
N MET A 227 10.36 15.63 0.26
CA MET A 227 8.93 15.61 0.54
C MET A 227 8.58 14.33 1.32
N VAL A 228 8.05 14.47 2.53
CA VAL A 228 7.51 13.34 3.28
C VAL A 228 6.00 13.37 3.13
N TRP A 229 5.39 12.30 2.65
CA TRP A 229 3.95 12.26 2.37
C TRP A 229 3.13 12.07 3.66
N PRO A 230 2.17 12.96 3.97
CA PRO A 230 1.22 12.74 5.06
C PRO A 230 0.54 11.38 4.94
N TYR A 231 0.45 10.65 6.05
CA TYR A 231 -0.09 9.28 6.12
C TYR A 231 0.69 8.24 5.29
N GLY A 232 1.83 8.62 4.70
CA GLY A 232 2.57 7.77 3.76
C GLY A 232 1.94 7.67 2.37
N GLU A 233 0.86 8.42 2.10
CA GLU A 233 0.04 8.28 0.89
C GLU A 233 0.48 9.19 -0.26
N PHE A 234 0.69 8.59 -1.43
CA PHE A 234 1.23 9.26 -2.61
C PHE A 234 0.75 8.63 -3.93
N SER A 235 1.14 9.28 -5.04
CA SER A 235 1.02 8.75 -6.40
C SER A 235 2.20 9.25 -7.24
N TYR A 236 2.45 8.65 -8.41
CA TYR A 236 3.44 9.21 -9.33
C TYR A 236 3.06 10.61 -9.79
N GLU A 237 1.76 10.90 -9.90
CA GLU A 237 1.26 12.24 -10.18
C GLU A 237 1.72 13.28 -9.14
N THR A 238 1.70 12.92 -7.84
CA THR A 238 2.19 13.82 -6.77
C THR A 238 3.71 13.87 -6.70
N ILE A 239 4.40 12.77 -7.01
CA ILE A 239 5.87 12.73 -7.13
C ILE A 239 6.35 13.70 -8.22
N GLU A 240 5.73 13.68 -9.41
CA GLU A 240 6.05 14.64 -10.49
C GLU A 240 5.94 16.09 -10.00
N ILE A 241 4.85 16.40 -9.28
CA ILE A 241 4.61 17.76 -8.76
C ILE A 241 5.63 18.12 -7.67
N ALA A 242 6.04 17.17 -6.84
CA ALA A 242 7.08 17.37 -5.83
C ALA A 242 8.45 17.62 -6.49
N ASP A 243 8.81 16.86 -7.52
CA ASP A 243 10.05 17.03 -8.27
C ASP A 243 10.09 18.39 -8.99
N ASP A 244 8.98 18.79 -9.64
CA ASP A 244 8.80 20.13 -10.23
C ASP A 244 8.98 21.26 -9.19
N ALA A 245 8.66 21.00 -7.92
CA ALA A 245 8.85 21.93 -6.81
C ALA A 245 10.28 21.90 -6.21
N GLY A 246 11.16 21.05 -6.75
CA GLY A 246 12.55 20.89 -6.32
C GLY A 246 12.76 19.86 -5.20
N MET A 247 11.75 19.03 -4.92
CA MET A 247 11.79 17.97 -3.90
C MET A 247 11.98 16.59 -4.55
N SER A 248 13.19 16.35 -5.06
CA SER A 248 13.53 15.12 -5.80
C SER A 248 13.69 13.86 -4.93
N PHE A 249 13.63 14.01 -3.61
CA PHE A 249 13.50 12.88 -2.69
C PHE A 249 12.10 12.86 -2.10
N THR A 250 11.41 11.72 -2.14
CA THR A 250 10.13 11.58 -1.44
C THR A 250 10.09 10.34 -0.56
N MET A 251 9.35 10.40 0.55
CA MET A 251 9.33 9.35 1.58
C MET A 251 7.90 8.93 1.91
N THR A 252 7.71 7.63 2.07
CA THR A 252 6.41 6.93 2.25
C THR A 252 6.37 6.27 3.63
N LEU A 253 5.32 5.49 3.95
CA LEU A 253 5.29 4.63 5.15
C LEU A 253 5.24 3.15 4.80
N ARG A 254 5.79 2.80 3.63
CA ARG A 254 5.87 1.41 3.17
C ARG A 254 7.08 0.74 3.82
N ASP A 255 6.91 -0.50 4.27
CA ASP A 255 8.00 -1.30 4.79
C ASP A 255 8.89 -1.85 3.67
N GLY A 256 10.15 -2.10 3.99
CA GLY A 256 11.11 -2.74 3.12
C GLY A 256 12.46 -2.04 3.06
N SER A 257 13.45 -2.74 2.54
CA SER A 257 14.75 -2.15 2.23
C SER A 257 14.67 -1.20 1.03
N ASN A 258 15.58 -0.23 1.02
CA ASN A 258 15.73 0.76 -0.05
C ASN A 258 17.07 0.59 -0.77
N THR A 259 17.12 1.04 -2.01
CA THR A 259 18.30 1.21 -2.85
C THR A 259 18.42 2.67 -3.30
N LEU A 260 19.55 3.03 -3.93
CA LEU A 260 19.73 4.37 -4.51
C LEU A 260 18.73 4.72 -5.62
N ALA A 261 18.03 3.74 -6.19
CA ALA A 261 17.01 3.95 -7.21
C ALA A 261 15.65 4.38 -6.62
N ASP A 262 15.45 4.23 -5.31
CA ASP A 262 14.17 4.44 -4.63
C ASP A 262 14.03 5.87 -4.09
N ASN A 263 14.80 6.84 -4.61
CA ASN A 263 14.82 8.22 -4.08
C ASN A 263 13.46 8.91 -4.14
N GLN A 264 12.63 8.58 -5.13
CA GLN A 264 11.29 9.13 -5.25
C GLN A 264 10.24 8.36 -4.42
N GLU A 265 10.58 7.22 -3.82
CA GLU A 265 9.68 6.33 -3.08
C GLU A 265 10.39 5.70 -1.88
N ILE A 266 11.05 6.51 -1.05
CA ILE A 266 11.82 5.99 0.08
C ILE A 266 10.86 5.34 1.08
N ARG A 267 10.96 4.02 1.20
CA ARG A 267 10.25 3.15 2.14
C ARG A 267 10.75 3.41 3.56
N ARG A 268 9.84 3.53 4.51
CA ARG A 268 10.15 3.79 5.92
C ARG A 268 9.35 2.87 6.83
N VAL A 269 10.06 2.27 7.78
CA VAL A 269 9.44 1.55 8.89
C VAL A 269 8.84 2.56 9.86
N LEU A 270 7.54 2.49 10.06
CA LEU A 270 6.83 3.30 11.05
C LEU A 270 7.10 2.75 12.46
N ILE A 271 7.67 3.59 13.34
CA ILE A 271 7.84 3.23 14.74
C ILE A 271 6.63 3.70 15.55
N GLU A 272 5.84 2.74 15.98
CA GLU A 272 4.58 2.96 16.71
C GLU A 272 4.50 2.16 18.02
N ALA A 273 3.57 2.57 18.88
CA ALA A 273 3.23 1.96 20.16
C ALA A 273 4.39 1.83 21.16
N ASN A 274 5.42 2.68 21.04
CA ASN A 274 6.62 2.66 21.89
C ASN A 274 7.20 1.24 22.04
N PRO A 275 7.69 0.64 20.94
CA PRO A 275 7.96 -0.79 20.91
C PRO A 275 9.13 -1.14 21.83
N LYS A 276 9.06 -2.30 22.48
CA LYS A 276 10.19 -2.79 23.27
C LYS A 276 11.38 -3.03 22.35
N LEU A 277 12.59 -2.94 22.88
CA LEU A 277 13.81 -3.12 22.08
C LEU A 277 13.80 -4.43 21.27
N LYS A 278 13.30 -5.53 21.83
CA LYS A 278 13.19 -6.82 21.12
C LYS A 278 12.26 -6.76 19.89
N GLU A 279 11.18 -5.99 19.96
CA GLU A 279 10.18 -5.85 18.89
C GLU A 279 10.75 -4.96 17.78
N PHE A 280 11.42 -3.87 18.16
CA PHE A 280 12.19 -3.04 17.25
C PHE A 280 13.24 -3.85 16.47
N VAL A 281 14.02 -4.68 17.16
CA VAL A 281 15.04 -5.53 16.52
C VAL A 281 14.42 -6.55 15.59
N TYR A 282 13.35 -7.22 16.03
CA TYR A 282 12.64 -8.19 15.20
C TYR A 282 12.15 -7.56 13.89
N THR A 283 11.53 -6.38 13.99
CA THR A 283 11.03 -5.62 12.84
C THR A 283 12.15 -5.32 11.84
N LEU A 284 13.30 -4.84 12.31
CA LEU A 284 14.44 -4.55 11.44
C LEU A 284 15.05 -5.79 10.77
N GLU A 285 15.07 -6.92 11.47
CA GLU A 285 15.66 -8.16 10.95
C GLU A 285 14.75 -8.90 9.96
N HIS A 286 13.44 -8.64 10.00
CA HIS A 286 12.43 -9.36 9.20
C HIS A 286 11.67 -8.43 8.23
N ILE A 287 12.21 -7.22 7.97
CA ILE A 287 11.54 -6.18 7.17
C ILE A 287 11.19 -6.62 5.73
N ASP A 288 11.99 -7.51 5.14
CA ASP A 288 11.77 -8.02 3.78
C ASP A 288 11.00 -9.37 3.76
N GLU A 289 10.50 -9.84 4.92
CA GLU A 289 9.71 -11.08 4.98
C GLU A 289 8.26 -10.84 4.55
N ALA A 290 7.80 -11.61 3.55
CA ALA A 290 6.42 -11.50 3.07
C ALA A 290 5.42 -12.12 4.06
N GLU A 291 4.41 -11.35 4.46
CA GLU A 291 3.31 -11.86 5.26
C GLU A 291 2.46 -12.91 4.49
N PRO A 292 1.93 -13.94 5.17
CA PRO A 292 0.94 -14.85 4.59
C PRO A 292 -0.32 -14.11 4.11
N ILE A 293 -0.74 -14.33 2.86
CA ILE A 293 -1.98 -13.74 2.32
C ILE A 293 -3.18 -14.59 2.71
N ARG A 294 -4.18 -13.94 3.30
CA ARG A 294 -5.47 -14.51 3.70
C ARG A 294 -6.54 -13.65 3.04
N ALA A 295 -6.92 -14.06 1.84
CA ALA A 295 -7.76 -13.28 0.96
C ALA A 295 -9.19 -13.79 0.89
N VAL A 296 -10.09 -12.91 0.45
CA VAL A 296 -11.48 -13.24 0.12
C VAL A 296 -11.93 -12.44 -1.09
N ARG A 297 -12.78 -13.04 -1.92
CA ARG A 297 -13.48 -12.31 -3.00
C ARG A 297 -14.84 -11.82 -2.51
N VAL A 298 -15.13 -10.56 -2.79
CA VAL A 298 -16.36 -9.89 -2.34
C VAL A 298 -17.07 -9.28 -3.54
N PRO A 299 -18.19 -9.88 -3.99
CA PRO A 299 -19.10 -9.23 -4.93
C PRO A 299 -19.69 -7.98 -4.30
N ILE A 300 -19.57 -6.85 -4.97
CA ILE A 300 -20.09 -5.59 -4.44
C ILE A 300 -21.62 -5.54 -4.53
N GLU A 301 -22.20 -6.35 -5.40
CA GLU A 301 -23.65 -6.53 -5.55
C GLU A 301 -24.32 -7.07 -4.28
N ASP A 302 -23.58 -7.88 -3.49
CA ASP A 302 -24.06 -8.40 -2.21
C ASP A 302 -24.07 -7.31 -1.11
N LEU A 303 -23.33 -6.22 -1.31
CA LEU A 303 -23.21 -5.11 -0.36
C LEU A 303 -24.11 -3.93 -0.73
N TYR A 304 -24.26 -3.69 -2.02
CA TYR A 304 -24.98 -2.55 -2.56
C TYR A 304 -26.49 -2.67 -2.27
N ASP A 305 -27.07 -1.57 -1.81
CA ASP A 305 -28.52 -1.42 -1.65
C ASP A 305 -28.91 0.01 -2.07
N VAL A 306 -30.13 0.15 -2.60
CA VAL A 306 -30.69 1.47 -2.96
C VAL A 306 -30.98 2.32 -1.72
N ASP A 307 -31.22 1.71 -0.55
CA ASP A 307 -31.24 2.39 0.74
C ASP A 307 -29.80 2.45 1.30
N PRO A 308 -29.19 3.65 1.39
CA PRO A 308 -27.83 3.81 1.91
C PRO A 308 -27.66 3.25 3.33
N LYS A 309 -28.72 3.23 4.14
CA LYS A 309 -28.65 2.66 5.50
C LYS A 309 -28.52 1.16 5.47
N GLN A 310 -29.22 0.49 4.56
CA GLN A 310 -29.11 -0.96 4.40
C GLN A 310 -27.74 -1.33 3.83
N ALA A 311 -27.24 -0.56 2.86
CA ALA A 311 -25.89 -0.73 2.33
C ALA A 311 -24.81 -0.60 3.43
N ASP A 312 -24.94 0.38 4.33
CA ASP A 312 -24.05 0.54 5.48
C ASP A 312 -24.16 -0.63 6.49
N ILE A 313 -25.35 -1.21 6.69
CA ILE A 313 -25.54 -2.43 7.51
C ILE A 313 -24.81 -3.61 6.88
N ASN A 314 -24.99 -3.84 5.57
CA ASN A 314 -24.32 -4.91 4.83
C ASN A 314 -22.79 -4.78 4.92
N LEU A 315 -22.27 -3.56 4.73
CA LEU A 315 -20.86 -3.24 4.91
C LEU A 315 -20.38 -3.47 6.34
N GLY A 316 -21.20 -3.14 7.34
CA GLY A 316 -20.94 -3.45 8.75
C GLY A 316 -20.70 -4.93 8.99
N HIS A 317 -21.59 -5.79 8.47
CA HIS A 317 -21.45 -7.24 8.59
C HIS A 317 -20.18 -7.78 7.91
N LEU A 318 -19.84 -7.28 6.72
CA LEU A 318 -18.60 -7.62 6.03
C LEU A 318 -17.37 -7.31 6.91
N LEU A 319 -17.33 -6.12 7.50
CA LEU A 319 -16.20 -5.67 8.33
C LEU A 319 -16.04 -6.53 9.60
N ASP A 320 -17.14 -6.94 10.22
CA ASP A 320 -17.12 -7.82 11.39
C ASP A 320 -16.56 -9.21 11.02
N HIS A 321 -17.01 -9.79 9.90
CA HIS A 321 -16.51 -11.09 9.42
C HIS A 321 -15.02 -11.05 9.07
N ILE A 322 -14.57 -9.98 8.40
CA ILE A 322 -13.17 -9.79 8.04
C ILE A 322 -12.27 -9.77 9.28
N LYS A 323 -12.67 -9.02 10.31
CA LYS A 323 -11.92 -8.96 11.57
C LYS A 323 -11.89 -10.31 12.27
N GLU A 324 -13.03 -10.99 12.33
CA GLU A 324 -13.13 -12.26 13.05
C GLU A 324 -12.33 -13.38 12.39
N LEU A 325 -12.30 -13.41 11.06
CA LEU A 325 -11.52 -14.37 10.28
C LEU A 325 -10.07 -13.93 10.06
N LYS A 326 -9.71 -12.73 10.54
CA LYS A 326 -8.38 -12.12 10.36
C LYS A 326 -7.99 -12.07 8.88
N ILE A 327 -8.90 -11.69 8.00
CA ILE A 327 -8.58 -11.48 6.58
C ILE A 327 -7.64 -10.27 6.47
N ASN A 328 -6.60 -10.38 5.64
CA ASN A 328 -5.66 -9.28 5.38
C ASN A 328 -5.61 -8.85 3.90
N THR A 329 -6.44 -9.44 3.05
CA THR A 329 -6.61 -9.01 1.65
C THR A 329 -8.05 -9.22 1.19
N VAL A 330 -8.63 -8.24 0.49
CA VAL A 330 -9.97 -8.34 -0.11
C VAL A 330 -9.87 -8.07 -1.60
N TYR A 331 -10.35 -9.00 -2.41
CA TYR A 331 -10.58 -8.80 -3.83
C TYR A 331 -12.01 -8.29 -4.02
N LEU A 332 -12.16 -6.97 -4.11
CA LEU A 332 -13.45 -6.29 -4.19
C LEU A 332 -13.85 -6.10 -5.65
N GLN A 333 -15.05 -6.56 -6.02
CA GLN A 333 -15.59 -6.40 -7.36
C GLN A 333 -15.75 -4.92 -7.72
N ALA A 334 -15.13 -4.48 -8.82
CA ALA A 334 -15.24 -3.09 -9.29
C ALA A 334 -16.24 -2.92 -10.45
N VAL A 335 -16.44 -3.99 -11.23
CA VAL A 335 -17.37 -4.04 -12.37
C VAL A 335 -18.22 -5.31 -12.32
N ALA A 336 -19.39 -5.25 -12.93
CA ALA A 336 -20.29 -6.40 -13.05
C ALA A 336 -20.72 -6.62 -14.49
N ASP A 337 -21.13 -7.85 -14.75
CA ASP A 337 -21.80 -8.31 -15.96
C ASP A 337 -23.28 -8.49 -15.60
N ARG A 338 -24.10 -7.50 -15.94
CA ARG A 338 -25.49 -7.45 -15.49
C ARG A 338 -26.40 -8.41 -16.27
N ASP A 339 -26.10 -8.66 -17.54
CA ASP A 339 -26.92 -9.49 -18.41
C ASP A 339 -26.44 -10.96 -18.48
N GLY A 340 -25.27 -11.25 -17.91
CA GLY A 340 -24.69 -12.57 -17.78
C GLY A 340 -24.08 -13.10 -19.07
N ASP A 341 -23.73 -12.22 -20.02
CA ASP A 341 -23.17 -12.59 -21.32
C ASP A 341 -21.65 -12.85 -21.29
N GLY A 342 -21.02 -12.62 -20.13
CA GLY A 342 -19.59 -12.76 -19.89
C GLY A 342 -18.80 -11.46 -20.07
N LEU A 343 -19.44 -10.33 -20.39
CA LEU A 343 -18.79 -9.03 -20.59
C LEU A 343 -19.25 -8.04 -19.51
N ALA A 344 -18.28 -7.41 -18.84
CA ALA A 344 -18.59 -6.37 -17.88
C ALA A 344 -19.18 -5.14 -18.58
N ASP A 345 -20.39 -4.75 -18.20
CA ASP A 345 -21.18 -3.69 -18.84
C ASP A 345 -21.57 -2.56 -17.88
N ILE A 346 -21.27 -2.72 -16.58
CA ILE A 346 -21.55 -1.72 -15.54
C ILE A 346 -20.41 -1.62 -14.51
N ALA A 347 -20.20 -0.43 -13.95
CA ALA A 347 -19.17 -0.16 -12.95
C ALA A 347 -19.74 0.36 -11.63
N TYR A 348 -18.99 0.17 -10.54
CA TYR A 348 -19.31 0.68 -9.21
C TYR A 348 -18.43 1.86 -8.77
N PHE A 349 -17.74 2.47 -9.74
CA PHE A 349 -16.88 3.63 -9.55
C PHE A 349 -17.10 4.66 -10.68
N PRO A 350 -16.89 5.95 -10.42
CA PRO A 350 -16.98 7.00 -11.42
C PRO A 350 -16.02 6.75 -12.58
N ASN A 351 -16.52 6.76 -13.81
CA ASN A 351 -15.71 6.54 -15.01
C ASN A 351 -16.32 7.21 -16.25
N ARG A 352 -15.55 7.26 -17.34
CA ARG A 352 -15.90 7.97 -18.58
C ARG A 352 -16.73 7.15 -19.59
N HIS A 353 -16.86 5.83 -19.42
CA HIS A 353 -17.25 4.93 -20.52
C HIS A 353 -18.43 4.00 -20.20
N LEU A 354 -18.43 3.36 -19.03
CA LEU A 354 -19.49 2.45 -18.59
C LEU A 354 -20.51 3.19 -17.72
N PRO A 355 -21.80 2.81 -17.79
CA PRO A 355 -22.77 3.24 -16.79
C PRO A 355 -22.30 2.91 -15.38
N VAL A 356 -22.58 3.81 -14.44
CA VAL A 356 -22.27 3.62 -13.02
C VAL A 356 -23.53 3.14 -12.30
N ALA A 357 -23.52 1.90 -11.79
CA ALA A 357 -24.64 1.34 -11.02
C ALA A 357 -24.86 2.13 -9.73
N GLY A 358 -23.75 2.42 -9.06
CA GLY A 358 -23.66 3.24 -7.87
C GLY A 358 -22.20 3.52 -7.59
N ASP A 359 -21.89 4.76 -7.20
CA ASP A 359 -20.55 5.16 -6.78
C ASP A 359 -20.25 4.59 -5.39
N TYR A 360 -20.00 3.28 -5.30
CA TYR A 360 -19.96 2.55 -4.03
C TYR A 360 -18.64 1.82 -3.78
N PHE A 361 -17.82 1.61 -4.81
CA PHE A 361 -16.54 0.94 -4.68
C PHE A 361 -15.63 1.63 -3.66
N ASN A 362 -15.38 2.94 -3.82
CA ASN A 362 -14.59 3.74 -2.88
C ASN A 362 -15.17 3.72 -1.45
N ARG A 363 -16.51 3.67 -1.31
CA ARG A 363 -17.16 3.61 0.01
C ARG A 363 -16.76 2.33 0.76
N VAL A 364 -16.84 1.20 0.08
CA VAL A 364 -16.51 -0.12 0.64
C VAL A 364 -15.01 -0.24 0.87
N GLU A 365 -14.20 0.06 -0.14
CA GLU A 365 -12.73 0.03 -0.10
C GLU A 365 -12.20 0.82 1.10
N TRP A 366 -12.55 2.11 1.20
CA TRP A 366 -12.00 2.94 2.27
C TRP A 366 -12.41 2.50 3.67
N SER A 367 -13.61 1.91 3.78
CA SER A 367 -14.10 1.36 5.04
C SER A 367 -13.36 0.09 5.44
N LEU A 368 -12.97 -0.74 4.48
CA LEU A 368 -12.13 -1.92 4.69
C LEU A 368 -10.75 -1.49 5.17
N GLU A 369 -10.08 -0.62 4.42
CA GLU A 369 -8.73 -0.16 4.72
C GLU A 369 -8.66 0.49 6.12
N THR A 370 -9.46 1.53 6.37
CA THR A 370 -9.36 2.32 7.60
C THR A 370 -9.88 1.63 8.86
N ARG A 371 -10.79 0.65 8.74
CA ARG A 371 -11.39 -0.01 9.91
C ARG A 371 -10.79 -1.39 10.19
N THR A 372 -10.11 -2.01 9.23
CA THR A 372 -9.57 -3.37 9.36
C THR A 372 -8.09 -3.49 9.01
N GLN A 373 -7.45 -2.45 8.45
CA GLN A 373 -6.02 -2.40 8.13
C GLN A 373 -5.58 -3.55 7.19
N LEU A 374 -6.39 -3.82 6.17
CA LEU A 374 -6.12 -4.86 5.15
C LEU A 374 -5.91 -4.24 3.78
N ASN A 375 -5.36 -5.03 2.86
CA ASN A 375 -5.14 -4.62 1.48
C ASN A 375 -6.41 -4.83 0.61
N VAL A 376 -6.82 -3.83 -0.17
CA VAL A 376 -7.96 -3.94 -1.10
C VAL A 376 -7.48 -3.98 -2.54
N TYR A 377 -7.87 -5.04 -3.25
CA TYR A 377 -7.56 -5.25 -4.66
C TYR A 377 -8.83 -5.10 -5.47
N ALA A 378 -8.76 -4.32 -6.56
CA ALA A 378 -9.85 -4.23 -7.51
C ALA A 378 -9.94 -5.50 -8.36
N TRP A 379 -11.05 -6.21 -8.27
CA TRP A 379 -11.36 -7.36 -9.09
C TRP A 379 -12.03 -6.91 -10.40
N MET A 380 -11.28 -7.03 -11.51
CA MET A 380 -11.68 -6.54 -12.83
C MET A 380 -11.20 -7.46 -13.97
N PRO A 381 -11.98 -7.59 -15.06
CA PRO A 381 -11.51 -8.27 -16.25
C PRO A 381 -10.45 -7.42 -16.96
N TYR A 382 -9.58 -8.04 -17.77
CA TYR A 382 -8.56 -7.30 -18.53
C TYR A 382 -8.91 -7.11 -20.01
N ARG A 383 -9.95 -7.76 -20.53
CA ARG A 383 -10.47 -7.65 -21.91
C ARG A 383 -11.99 -7.67 -21.99
N SER A 384 -12.66 -8.46 -21.16
CA SER A 384 -14.12 -8.69 -21.26
C SER A 384 -14.96 -7.51 -20.77
N PHE A 385 -15.01 -6.44 -21.57
CA PHE A 385 -15.87 -5.28 -21.36
C PHE A 385 -16.74 -5.00 -22.58
N ALA A 386 -17.98 -4.63 -22.34
CA ALA A 386 -18.92 -4.21 -23.37
C ALA A 386 -19.58 -2.88 -23.02
N ARG A 387 -20.04 -2.20 -24.07
CA ARG A 387 -21.01 -1.11 -23.91
C ARG A 387 -22.41 -1.69 -23.66
N PRO A 388 -23.37 -0.89 -23.16
CA PRO A 388 -24.75 -1.34 -22.95
C PRO A 388 -25.48 -1.85 -24.21
N ASP A 389 -24.95 -1.59 -25.41
CA ASP A 389 -25.43 -2.13 -26.69
C ASP A 389 -24.71 -3.44 -27.08
N GLN A 390 -24.03 -4.09 -26.12
CA GLN A 390 -23.29 -5.35 -26.26
C GLN A 390 -22.13 -5.30 -27.27
N GLN A 391 -21.66 -4.11 -27.63
CA GLN A 391 -20.47 -3.96 -28.45
C GLN A 391 -19.21 -4.01 -27.58
N PRO A 392 -18.20 -4.85 -27.92
CA PRO A 392 -16.92 -4.84 -27.25
C PRO A 392 -16.27 -3.46 -27.29
N VAL A 393 -15.61 -3.08 -26.20
CA VAL A 393 -14.89 -1.81 -26.12
C VAL A 393 -13.48 -1.92 -26.72
N SER A 394 -12.90 -0.79 -27.15
CA SER A 394 -11.51 -0.74 -27.60
C SER A 394 -10.51 -0.78 -26.45
N ASP A 395 -9.28 -1.21 -26.69
CA ASP A 395 -8.19 -1.21 -25.69
C ASP A 395 -8.01 0.15 -24.98
N GLN A 396 -8.16 1.28 -25.68
CA GLN A 396 -8.08 2.61 -25.05
C GLN A 396 -9.17 2.84 -24.01
N VAL A 397 -10.38 2.32 -24.23
CA VAL A 397 -11.48 2.41 -23.26
C VAL A 397 -11.16 1.58 -22.03
N ILE A 398 -10.52 0.42 -22.20
CA ILE A 398 -10.08 -0.41 -21.06
C ILE A 398 -9.01 0.34 -20.26
N LEU A 399 -7.98 0.90 -20.91
CA LEU A 399 -6.97 1.73 -20.23
C LEU A 399 -7.61 2.88 -19.46
N ASP A 400 -8.57 3.57 -20.07
CA ASP A 400 -9.30 4.67 -19.41
C ASP A 400 -10.09 4.20 -18.18
N LEU A 401 -10.68 3.00 -18.20
CA LEU A 401 -11.40 2.43 -17.05
C LEU A 401 -10.47 2.14 -15.87
N TYR A 402 -9.29 1.56 -16.14
CA TYR A 402 -8.27 1.32 -15.11
C TYR A 402 -7.72 2.62 -14.52
N GLU A 403 -7.52 3.64 -15.37
CA GLU A 403 -7.19 4.99 -14.93
C GLU A 403 -8.29 5.59 -14.04
N ASP A 404 -9.56 5.49 -14.45
CA ASP A 404 -10.69 6.08 -13.73
C ASP A 404 -10.90 5.41 -12.36
N LEU A 405 -10.74 4.08 -12.29
CA LEU A 405 -10.70 3.35 -11.02
C LEU A 405 -9.57 3.86 -10.13
N ALA A 406 -8.34 3.89 -10.66
CA ALA A 406 -7.17 4.32 -9.88
C ALA A 406 -7.27 5.78 -9.44
N LYS A 407 -7.99 6.64 -10.17
CA LYS A 407 -8.27 8.02 -9.73
C LYS A 407 -9.32 8.10 -8.61
N SER A 408 -10.28 7.19 -8.60
CA SER A 408 -11.49 7.26 -7.77
C SER A 408 -11.43 6.46 -6.46
N ALA A 409 -10.54 5.48 -6.32
CA ALA A 409 -10.42 4.65 -5.11
C ALA A 409 -8.96 4.44 -4.69
N GLN A 410 -8.70 4.13 -3.42
CA GLN A 410 -7.35 3.80 -2.91
C GLN A 410 -7.18 2.27 -2.92
N ILE A 411 -6.60 1.75 -4.00
CA ILE A 411 -6.41 0.30 -4.16
C ILE A 411 -4.95 -0.06 -3.97
N ASP A 412 -4.70 -1.17 -3.27
CA ASP A 412 -3.37 -1.77 -3.09
C ASP A 412 -3.01 -2.72 -4.23
N GLY A 413 -3.99 -3.12 -5.04
CA GLY A 413 -3.75 -4.03 -6.13
C GLY A 413 -4.92 -4.25 -7.08
N ILE A 414 -4.68 -5.13 -8.05
CA ILE A 414 -5.64 -5.54 -9.07
C ILE A 414 -5.66 -7.06 -9.15
N LEU A 415 -6.86 -7.63 -9.14
CA LEU A 415 -7.12 -9.02 -9.51
C LEU A 415 -7.68 -9.06 -10.93
N PHE A 416 -6.85 -9.53 -11.86
CA PHE A 416 -7.18 -9.76 -13.26
C PHE A 416 -7.89 -11.11 -13.43
N TYR A 417 -8.97 -11.15 -14.22
CA TYR A 417 -9.64 -12.38 -14.63
C TYR A 417 -10.19 -12.29 -16.06
N GLU A 418 -10.62 -13.42 -16.65
CA GLU A 418 -11.45 -13.44 -17.87
C GLU A 418 -12.55 -14.48 -17.74
N THR A 419 -13.69 -14.20 -18.37
CA THR A 419 -14.89 -15.06 -18.33
C THR A 419 -14.80 -16.24 -19.29
N ASP A 420 -14.08 -16.11 -20.41
CA ASP A 420 -13.95 -17.17 -21.41
C ASP A 420 -12.82 -18.17 -21.12
N GLN A 421 -12.11 -18.00 -20.00
CA GLN A 421 -10.93 -18.76 -19.57
C GLN A 421 -9.81 -18.89 -20.64
N ARG A 422 -9.85 -18.10 -21.73
CA ARG A 422 -8.75 -18.01 -22.68
C ARG A 422 -7.71 -17.09 -22.08
N ILE A 423 -6.77 -17.71 -21.38
CA ILE A 423 -5.65 -17.01 -20.76
C ILE A 423 -4.87 -16.30 -21.87
N SER A 424 -4.89 -14.97 -21.85
CA SER A 424 -4.01 -14.17 -22.66
C SER A 424 -2.58 -14.34 -22.14
N THR A 425 -1.72 -14.99 -22.91
CA THR A 425 -0.27 -15.03 -22.63
C THR A 425 0.40 -13.68 -22.90
N ASP A 426 -0.37 -12.65 -23.30
CA ASP A 426 0.11 -11.30 -23.52
C ASP A 426 0.38 -10.57 -22.20
N SER A 427 1.53 -10.89 -21.61
CA SER A 427 2.04 -10.20 -20.42
C SER A 427 2.31 -8.70 -20.64
N ILE A 428 2.41 -8.24 -21.90
CA ILE A 428 2.63 -6.82 -22.20
C ILE A 428 1.34 -6.04 -21.91
N TRP A 429 0.18 -6.58 -22.31
CA TRP A 429 -1.11 -5.95 -22.06
C TRP A 429 -1.41 -5.78 -20.56
N LEU A 430 -1.24 -6.83 -19.76
CA LEU A 430 -1.45 -6.75 -18.30
C LEU A 430 -0.51 -5.72 -17.64
N LYS A 431 0.75 -5.66 -18.10
CA LYS A 431 1.70 -4.63 -17.65
C LYS A 431 1.24 -3.23 -18.02
N GLN A 432 0.73 -3.01 -19.24
CA GLN A 432 0.20 -1.71 -19.65
C GLN A 432 -0.98 -1.26 -18.77
N LEU A 433 -1.94 -2.15 -18.48
CA LEU A 433 -3.04 -1.87 -17.57
C LEU A 433 -2.54 -1.52 -16.16
N THR A 434 -1.54 -2.28 -15.69
CA THR A 434 -0.93 -2.06 -14.37
C THR A 434 -0.22 -0.71 -14.30
N GLU A 435 0.61 -0.36 -15.29
CA GLU A 435 1.30 0.93 -15.33
C GLU A 435 0.33 2.11 -15.44
N GLN A 436 -0.77 1.94 -16.18
CA GLN A 436 -1.83 2.94 -16.27
C GLN A 436 -2.44 3.26 -14.90
N ALA A 437 -2.73 2.23 -14.10
CA ALA A 437 -3.27 2.41 -12.76
C ALA A 437 -2.19 2.91 -11.78
N LYS A 438 -0.96 2.39 -11.89
CA LYS A 438 0.17 2.72 -11.01
C LYS A 438 0.46 4.21 -10.98
N PHE A 439 0.36 4.88 -12.14
CA PHE A 439 0.57 6.33 -12.22
C PHE A 439 -0.25 7.12 -11.20
N TYR A 440 -1.48 6.69 -10.93
CA TYR A 440 -2.41 7.37 -10.02
C TYR A 440 -2.46 6.74 -8.62
N ARG A 441 -1.99 5.50 -8.46
CA ARG A 441 -1.86 4.79 -7.18
C ARG A 441 -0.55 4.02 -7.15
N SER A 442 0.37 4.45 -6.30
CA SER A 442 1.65 3.77 -6.14
C SER A 442 1.50 2.35 -5.64
N GLU A 443 2.47 1.49 -5.99
CA GLU A 443 2.61 0.13 -5.45
C GLU A 443 1.42 -0.83 -5.68
N ILE A 444 0.68 -0.67 -6.77
CA ILE A 444 -0.32 -1.67 -7.20
C ILE A 444 0.37 -3.02 -7.42
N LYS A 445 0.00 -3.99 -6.58
CA LYS A 445 0.30 -5.40 -6.79
C LYS A 445 -0.73 -6.04 -7.69
N THR A 446 -0.31 -7.06 -8.41
CA THR A 446 -1.12 -7.71 -9.44
C THR A 446 -1.30 -9.19 -9.15
N THR A 447 -2.54 -9.64 -9.26
CA THR A 447 -2.91 -11.05 -9.17
C THR A 447 -3.61 -11.45 -10.45
N LEU A 448 -3.20 -12.54 -11.09
CA LEU A 448 -3.92 -13.13 -12.22
C LEU A 448 -4.67 -14.39 -11.76
N ALA A 449 -5.99 -14.39 -11.89
CA ALA A 449 -6.83 -15.56 -11.67
C ALA A 449 -6.83 -16.49 -12.88
N VAL A 450 -6.55 -17.77 -12.65
CA VAL A 450 -6.63 -18.83 -13.66
C VAL A 450 -7.23 -20.11 -13.08
N SER A 451 -7.87 -20.90 -13.94
CA SER A 451 -8.37 -22.23 -13.57
C SER A 451 -7.23 -23.14 -13.09
N ALA A 452 -7.45 -23.89 -12.00
CA ALA A 452 -6.48 -24.88 -11.53
C ALA A 452 -6.16 -26.00 -12.55
N ASN A 453 -7.02 -26.19 -13.56
CA ASN A 453 -6.81 -27.17 -14.64
C ASN A 453 -5.94 -26.63 -15.79
N THR A 454 -5.40 -25.41 -15.67
CA THR A 454 -4.51 -24.83 -16.68
C THR A 454 -3.25 -25.69 -16.82
N ASP A 455 -2.84 -25.95 -18.06
CA ASP A 455 -1.66 -26.78 -18.33
C ASP A 455 -0.35 -26.10 -17.88
N THR A 456 0.67 -26.92 -17.59
CA THR A 456 1.95 -26.45 -17.06
C THR A 456 2.72 -25.53 -18.00
N ASP A 457 2.56 -25.67 -19.32
CA ASP A 457 3.26 -24.83 -20.29
C ASP A 457 2.67 -23.41 -20.27
N THR A 458 1.34 -23.31 -20.24
CA THR A 458 0.62 -22.04 -20.06
C THR A 458 0.99 -21.39 -18.72
N LEU A 459 0.94 -22.14 -17.61
CA LEU A 459 1.34 -21.62 -16.28
C LEU A 459 2.78 -21.09 -16.27
N SER A 460 3.70 -21.82 -16.91
CA SER A 460 5.11 -21.40 -17.03
C SER A 460 5.26 -20.11 -17.84
N SER A 461 4.43 -19.92 -18.86
CA SER A 461 4.46 -18.72 -19.73
C SER A 461 3.94 -17.45 -19.04
N ILE A 462 3.05 -17.59 -18.05
CA ILE A 462 2.39 -16.45 -17.38
C ILE A 462 2.90 -16.20 -15.95
N LYS A 463 3.76 -17.06 -15.39
CA LYS A 463 4.21 -16.97 -13.98
C LYS A 463 4.85 -15.63 -13.59
N ASP A 464 5.37 -14.87 -14.56
CA ASP A 464 6.05 -13.59 -14.36
C ASP A 464 5.24 -12.40 -14.93
N CYS A 465 3.97 -12.63 -15.31
CA CYS A 465 3.11 -11.55 -15.81
C CYS A 465 2.53 -10.67 -14.70
N CYS A 466 2.41 -11.21 -13.50
CA CYS A 466 1.85 -10.58 -12.31
C CYS A 466 2.69 -10.92 -11.07
N ASP A 467 2.47 -10.21 -9.96
CA ASP A 467 3.12 -10.47 -8.67
C ASP A 467 2.68 -11.82 -8.10
N TYR A 468 1.39 -12.13 -8.27
CA TYR A 468 0.76 -13.38 -7.83
C TYR A 468 0.00 -14.05 -8.97
N LEU A 469 -0.01 -15.38 -8.91
CA LEU A 469 -0.92 -16.22 -9.69
C LEU A 469 -1.93 -16.84 -8.74
N MET A 470 -3.21 -16.60 -8.97
CA MET A 470 -4.28 -17.25 -8.23
C MET A 470 -4.81 -18.45 -9.00
N LEU A 471 -4.76 -19.62 -8.37
CA LEU A 471 -5.31 -20.86 -8.93
C LEU A 471 -6.69 -21.14 -8.33
N GLU A 472 -7.70 -21.16 -9.18
CA GLU A 472 -9.10 -21.35 -8.79
C GLU A 472 -9.48 -22.83 -8.78
N PHE A 473 -9.83 -23.35 -7.60
CA PHE A 473 -10.31 -24.72 -7.42
C PHE A 473 -11.80 -24.72 -7.10
N GLN A 474 -12.56 -25.57 -7.79
CA GLN A 474 -13.95 -25.85 -7.41
C GLN A 474 -13.97 -26.87 -6.27
N ALA A 475 -14.67 -26.59 -5.18
CA ALA A 475 -14.71 -27.42 -3.98
C ALA A 475 -15.32 -28.81 -4.25
N THR A 476 -16.21 -28.92 -5.25
CA THR A 476 -16.75 -30.21 -5.72
C THR A 476 -15.71 -31.12 -6.37
N ALA A 477 -14.56 -30.57 -6.77
CA ALA A 477 -13.40 -31.31 -7.26
C ALA A 477 -12.44 -31.76 -6.13
N LEU A 478 -12.70 -31.41 -4.86
CA LEU A 478 -11.92 -31.86 -3.69
C LEU A 478 -12.27 -33.30 -3.31
N ASN A 479 -11.97 -34.24 -4.21
CA ASN A 479 -11.89 -35.67 -3.91
C ASN A 479 -10.45 -36.04 -3.47
N ASP A 480 -10.18 -37.33 -3.26
CA ASP A 480 -8.86 -37.83 -2.80
C ASP A 480 -7.67 -37.49 -3.74
N SER A 481 -7.89 -36.93 -4.94
CA SER A 481 -6.84 -36.56 -5.90
C SER A 481 -6.43 -35.08 -5.91
N TRP A 482 -6.88 -34.26 -4.95
CA TRP A 482 -6.49 -32.85 -4.93
C TRP A 482 -4.98 -32.63 -4.71
N GLN A 483 -4.29 -33.58 -4.07
CA GLN A 483 -2.83 -33.57 -3.93
C GLN A 483 -2.13 -33.63 -5.30
N ASP A 484 -2.70 -34.34 -6.27
CA ASP A 484 -2.19 -34.38 -7.65
C ASP A 484 -2.42 -33.05 -8.38
N LEU A 485 -3.49 -32.32 -8.04
CA LEU A 485 -3.80 -31.02 -8.62
C LEU A 485 -2.88 -29.90 -8.09
N ILE A 486 -2.37 -30.01 -6.86
CA ILE A 486 -1.41 -29.04 -6.29
C ILE A 486 0.06 -29.45 -6.49
N ALA A 487 0.34 -30.70 -6.89
CA ALA A 487 1.68 -31.21 -7.14
C ALA A 487 2.49 -30.38 -8.16
N PRO A 488 1.92 -29.88 -9.28
CA PRO A 488 2.65 -29.03 -10.23
C PRO A 488 3.11 -27.70 -9.61
N VAL A 489 2.40 -27.24 -8.58
CA VAL A 489 2.56 -25.91 -7.99
C VAL A 489 3.48 -25.94 -6.77
N THR A 490 3.44 -27.02 -6.01
CA THR A 490 4.31 -27.28 -4.85
C THR A 490 5.76 -27.58 -5.23
N GLN A 491 6.02 -28.02 -6.46
CA GLN A 491 7.37 -28.31 -6.97
C GLN A 491 8.04 -27.12 -7.66
N ALA A 492 7.30 -26.05 -7.96
CA ALA A 492 7.85 -24.87 -8.61
C ALA A 492 8.56 -23.97 -7.59
N ALA A 493 9.69 -23.37 -7.98
CA ALA A 493 10.44 -22.38 -7.18
C ALA A 493 9.64 -21.09 -6.85
N THR A 494 8.36 -21.04 -7.26
CA THR A 494 7.43 -19.91 -7.20
C THR A 494 6.31 -20.08 -6.17
N ALA A 495 6.36 -21.06 -5.26
CA ALA A 495 5.30 -21.31 -4.26
C ALA A 495 4.92 -20.07 -3.41
N LYS A 496 5.84 -19.10 -3.23
CA LYS A 496 5.58 -17.81 -2.56
C LYS A 496 4.83 -16.77 -3.39
N LYS A 497 4.53 -17.06 -4.66
CA LYS A 497 3.78 -16.19 -5.58
C LYS A 497 2.44 -16.81 -5.99
N VAL A 498 2.06 -17.93 -5.38
CA VAL A 498 0.82 -18.62 -5.72
C VAL A 498 -0.18 -18.45 -4.60
N ILE A 499 -1.36 -17.97 -4.96
CA ILE A 499 -2.53 -17.93 -4.10
C ILE A 499 -3.44 -19.08 -4.51
N VAL A 500 -3.81 -19.93 -3.55
CA VAL A 500 -4.79 -21.00 -3.81
C VAL A 500 -6.17 -20.51 -3.42
N GLU A 501 -7.06 -20.38 -4.40
CA GLU A 501 -8.46 -20.05 -4.15
C GLU A 501 -9.33 -21.31 -4.08
N LEU A 502 -10.04 -21.45 -2.98
CA LEU A 502 -11.02 -22.52 -2.80
C LEU A 502 -12.42 -21.93 -2.97
N SER A 503 -13.05 -22.25 -4.11
CA SER A 503 -14.40 -21.81 -4.45
C SER A 503 -15.42 -22.88 -4.10
N VAL A 504 -16.50 -22.55 -3.39
CA VAL A 504 -17.65 -23.45 -3.22
C VAL A 504 -18.63 -23.18 -4.35
N SER A 505 -18.97 -24.20 -5.14
CA SER A 505 -19.94 -24.05 -6.23
C SER A 505 -21.36 -23.87 -5.66
N ASP A 506 -22.07 -22.90 -6.23
CA ASP A 506 -23.42 -22.43 -5.92
C ASP A 506 -23.55 -21.54 -4.67
N ASN A 507 -24.37 -20.50 -4.81
CA ASN A 507 -24.84 -19.56 -3.77
C ASN A 507 -25.60 -20.23 -2.59
N ALA A 508 -25.37 -21.51 -2.35
CA ALA A 508 -25.91 -22.28 -1.25
C ALA A 508 -24.86 -22.39 -0.12
N LYS A 509 -25.31 -22.27 1.13
CA LYS A 509 -24.45 -22.44 2.32
C LYS A 509 -23.71 -23.80 2.23
N PRO A 510 -22.37 -23.84 2.37
CA PRO A 510 -21.62 -25.08 2.22
C PRO A 510 -22.02 -26.09 3.29
N SER A 511 -22.20 -27.36 2.93
CA SER A 511 -22.49 -28.42 3.90
C SER A 511 -21.29 -28.69 4.83
N SER A 512 -21.52 -29.26 6.02
CA SER A 512 -20.44 -29.61 6.96
C SER A 512 -19.39 -30.56 6.36
N ALA A 513 -19.73 -31.36 5.35
CA ALA A 513 -18.79 -32.21 4.62
C ALA A 513 -17.80 -31.39 3.76
N VAL A 514 -18.30 -30.35 3.09
CA VAL A 514 -17.48 -29.41 2.30
C VAL A 514 -16.52 -28.66 3.23
N TRP A 515 -16.98 -28.25 4.41
CA TRP A 515 -16.12 -27.61 5.41
C TRP A 515 -14.97 -28.50 5.91
N HIS A 516 -15.26 -29.79 6.13
CA HIS A 516 -14.21 -30.75 6.52
C HIS A 516 -13.16 -30.94 5.42
N GLN A 517 -13.59 -30.98 4.16
CA GLN A 517 -12.71 -31.07 3.00
C GLN A 517 -11.81 -29.82 2.87
N LEU A 518 -12.39 -28.62 2.99
CA LEU A 518 -11.64 -27.37 2.99
C LEU A 518 -10.58 -27.32 4.09
N ARG A 519 -10.91 -27.79 5.31
CA ARG A 519 -9.95 -27.87 6.42
C ARG A 519 -8.79 -28.81 6.15
N THR A 520 -9.08 -29.95 5.53
CA THR A 520 -8.08 -30.95 5.18
C THR A 520 -7.14 -30.42 4.10
N ALA A 521 -7.70 -29.82 3.03
CA ALA A 521 -6.94 -29.19 1.97
C ALA A 521 -6.01 -28.10 2.52
N TYR A 522 -6.55 -27.24 3.39
CA TYR A 522 -5.79 -26.17 4.04
C TYR A 522 -4.58 -26.69 4.83
N SER A 523 -4.79 -27.73 5.64
CA SER A 523 -3.74 -28.31 6.49
C SER A 523 -2.57 -28.86 5.65
N THR A 524 -2.87 -29.46 4.50
CA THR A 524 -1.85 -30.00 3.60
C THR A 524 -1.17 -28.93 2.75
N LEU A 525 -1.87 -27.85 2.36
CA LEU A 525 -1.25 -26.68 1.71
C LEU A 525 -0.16 -26.07 2.61
N LEU A 526 -0.47 -25.90 3.91
CA LEU A 526 0.52 -25.43 4.90
C LEU A 526 1.71 -26.38 5.04
N GLN A 527 1.47 -27.70 5.10
CA GLN A 527 2.56 -28.69 5.11
C GLN A 527 3.44 -28.60 3.84
N SER A 528 2.87 -28.13 2.74
CA SER A 528 3.56 -27.90 1.46
C SER A 528 4.17 -26.51 1.33
N LYS A 529 4.21 -25.72 2.42
CA LYS A 529 4.74 -24.34 2.47
C LYS A 529 4.00 -23.32 1.59
N ILE A 530 2.78 -23.63 1.17
CA ILE A 530 1.87 -22.65 0.55
C ILE A 530 1.17 -21.92 1.69
N ILE A 531 1.44 -20.63 1.82
CA ILE A 531 0.95 -19.78 2.92
C ILE A 531 -0.08 -18.73 2.47
N GLN A 532 -0.45 -18.74 1.19
CA GLN A 532 -1.35 -17.76 0.58
C GLN A 532 -2.62 -18.43 0.06
N PHE A 533 -3.78 -17.96 0.50
CA PHE A 533 -5.07 -18.56 0.15
C PHE A 533 -6.17 -17.53 0.00
N SER A 534 -7.17 -17.88 -0.79
CA SER A 534 -8.40 -17.11 -1.01
C SER A 534 -9.64 -18.00 -0.83
N TYR A 535 -10.76 -17.40 -0.43
CA TYR A 535 -12.06 -18.07 -0.31
C TYR A 535 -13.14 -17.33 -1.10
N TYR A 536 -14.04 -18.10 -1.74
CA TYR A 536 -15.19 -17.58 -2.47
C TYR A 536 -16.38 -18.59 -2.48
N PRO A 537 -17.65 -18.15 -2.39
CA PRO A 537 -18.10 -16.82 -1.94
C PRO A 537 -17.88 -16.60 -0.44
N PHE A 538 -17.71 -15.33 -0.04
CA PHE A 538 -17.46 -14.96 1.36
C PHE A 538 -18.72 -14.59 2.15
N LEU A 539 -19.73 -14.03 1.47
CA LEU A 539 -20.97 -13.54 2.09
C LEU A 539 -22.04 -14.64 2.11
N GLY A 540 -22.83 -14.70 3.19
CA GLY A 540 -23.84 -15.75 3.44
C GLY A 540 -23.49 -16.75 4.54
N ILE A 541 -22.36 -16.58 5.25
CA ILE A 541 -22.01 -17.38 6.43
C ILE A 541 -22.57 -16.68 7.69
N ASP A 542 -23.84 -16.90 8.01
CA ASP A 542 -24.39 -16.52 9.34
C ASP A 542 -23.75 -17.37 10.46
N ASP A 543 -23.84 -16.89 11.72
CA ASP A 543 -23.51 -17.49 13.02
C ASP A 543 -23.90 -18.99 13.19
N SER A 544 -23.30 -19.87 12.39
CA SER A 544 -23.54 -21.31 12.39
C SER A 544 -22.28 -22.06 12.82
N ALA A 545 -22.44 -23.36 13.10
CA ALA A 545 -21.31 -24.27 13.36
C ALA A 545 -20.24 -24.24 12.25
N ASP A 546 -20.61 -23.79 11.06
CA ASP A 546 -19.75 -23.68 9.89
C ASP A 546 -18.79 -22.49 9.97
N PHE A 547 -19.24 -21.33 10.48
CA PHE A 547 -18.39 -20.17 10.72
C PHE A 547 -17.27 -20.50 11.73
N ASN A 548 -17.64 -21.19 12.82
CA ASN A 548 -16.67 -21.70 13.80
C ASN A 548 -15.69 -22.73 13.19
N THR A 549 -16.14 -23.50 12.20
CA THR A 549 -15.30 -24.46 11.47
C THR A 549 -14.30 -23.74 10.56
N LEU A 550 -14.74 -22.71 9.81
CA LEU A 550 -13.86 -21.84 9.02
C LEU A 550 -12.83 -21.13 9.91
N LYS A 551 -13.28 -20.55 11.03
CA LYS A 551 -12.41 -19.93 12.04
C LYS A 551 -11.35 -20.90 12.57
N SER A 552 -11.74 -22.14 12.87
CA SER A 552 -10.80 -23.19 13.31
C SER A 552 -9.80 -23.62 12.22
N THR A 553 -10.19 -23.47 10.95
CA THR A 553 -9.37 -23.82 9.79
C THR A 553 -8.35 -22.73 9.48
N ILE A 554 -8.79 -21.47 9.41
CA ILE A 554 -7.91 -20.31 9.19
C ILE A 554 -6.96 -20.11 10.37
N SER A 555 -7.40 -20.41 11.61
CA SER A 555 -6.55 -20.31 12.80
C SER A 555 -5.36 -21.29 12.82
N LEU A 556 -5.32 -22.30 11.94
CA LEU A 556 -4.15 -23.19 11.78
C LEU A 556 -2.93 -22.46 11.18
N ASN A 557 -3.09 -21.22 10.71
CA ASN A 557 -2.02 -20.38 10.17
C ASN A 557 -1.31 -19.50 11.22
N GLN A 558 -1.52 -19.75 12.51
CA GLN A 558 -0.68 -19.10 13.50
C GLN A 558 0.72 -19.70 13.38
N HIS A 559 1.66 -18.91 12.87
CA HIS A 559 3.08 -19.19 12.99
C HIS A 559 3.37 -19.70 14.42
N PRO A 560 4.31 -20.64 14.60
CA PRO A 560 4.65 -21.13 15.94
C PRO A 560 5.28 -20.06 16.86
N PHE A 561 5.45 -18.82 16.37
CA PHE A 561 6.02 -17.71 17.12
C PHE A 561 5.28 -16.39 16.80
N GLY A 562 4.31 -16.04 17.67
CA GLY A 562 3.92 -14.66 18.00
C GLY A 562 2.40 -14.33 17.96
N PRO A 563 1.89 -13.52 18.92
CA PRO A 563 1.98 -13.66 20.38
C PRO A 563 1.15 -14.83 20.94
#